data_AF-A0A9D4BIN5-F1
#
_entry.id   AF-A0A9D4BIN5-F1
#
_cell.length_a   1.000
_cell.length_b   1.000
_cell.length_c   1.000
_cell.angle_alpha   90.00
_cell.angle_beta   90.00
_cell.angle_gamma   90.00
#
_symmetry.space_group_name_H-M   'P 1'
#
loop_
_entity.id
_entity.type
_entity.pdbx_description
1 polymer ?
#
loop_
_entity_poly.entity_id
_entity_poly.type
_entity_poly.pdbx_seq_one_letter_code
_entity_poly.pdbx_strand_id
1 'polypeptide(L)'
;MLSEDVENEMSDLRFEHEAEFCRVFREGLFISDDKPGLPAFERCKKRHALIEWLDRRVDFGVFPPFGGKIMGFSHILYQGLRTSHEYKMYLSVIANAGTYCVRAPNTLCSESFFGSMQDGYGPLGPRNS
;
A
#
# COMPACT_ATOMS: atom_id res chain seq x y z
N MET A 1 2.24 2.23 13.68
CA MET A 1 3.44 1.47 13.27
C MET A 1 4.21 2.19 12.17
N LEU A 2 3.57 2.63 11.09
CA LEU A 2 4.21 3.42 10.02
C LEU A 2 3.78 4.90 10.08
N SER A 3 3.99 5.56 11.22
CA SER A 3 3.68 7.00 11.40
C SER A 3 4.92 7.86 11.25
N GLU A 4 4.72 9.18 11.14
CA GLU A 4 5.81 10.17 11.11
C GLU A 4 6.56 10.21 12.45
N ASP A 5 5.84 10.09 13.57
CA ASP A 5 6.47 10.04 14.90
C ASP A 5 7.44 8.86 15.05
N VAL A 6 7.06 7.69 14.54
CA VAL A 6 7.92 6.48 14.59
C VAL A 6 9.14 6.66 13.69
N GLU A 7 8.99 7.28 12.53
CA GLU A 7 10.14 7.61 11.67
C GLU A 7 11.12 8.55 12.36
N ASN A 8 10.60 9.63 12.99
CA ASN A 8 11.42 10.60 13.71
C ASN A 8 12.15 9.94 14.87
N GLU A 9 11.45 9.13 15.67
CA GLU A 9 12.04 8.41 16.80
C GLU A 9 13.13 7.42 16.34
N MET A 10 12.91 6.70 15.23
CA MET A 10 13.91 5.81 14.64
C MET A 10 15.16 6.58 14.17
N SER A 11 14.96 7.76 13.57
CA SER A 11 16.07 8.63 13.15
C SER A 11 16.86 9.16 14.35
N ASP A 12 16.17 9.61 15.41
CA ASP A 12 16.80 10.08 16.65
C ASP A 12 17.65 8.98 17.31
N LEU A 13 17.20 7.73 17.23
CA LEU A 13 17.91 6.54 17.71
C LEU A 13 18.96 6.00 16.72
N ARG A 14 19.17 6.66 15.57
CA ARG A 14 20.11 6.29 14.50
C ARG A 14 19.79 4.99 13.76
N PHE A 15 18.53 4.56 13.78
CA PHE A 15 18.00 3.47 12.95
C PHE A 15 17.56 4.01 11.57
N GLU A 16 18.52 4.51 10.79
CA GLU A 16 18.27 5.22 9.53
C GLU A 16 17.57 4.35 8.48
N HIS A 17 17.87 3.05 8.44
CA HIS A 17 17.27 2.14 7.47
C HIS A 17 15.79 1.88 7.79
N GLU A 18 15.48 1.70 9.07
CA GLU A 18 14.13 1.49 9.59
C GLU A 18 13.30 2.78 9.49
N ALA A 19 13.91 3.95 9.71
CA ALA A 19 13.29 5.24 9.47
C ALA A 19 12.93 5.41 7.98
N GLU A 20 13.86 5.10 7.06
CA GLU A 20 13.59 5.13 5.63
C GLU A 20 12.46 4.16 5.25
N PHE A 21 12.47 2.94 5.79
CA PHE A 21 11.39 1.97 5.60
C PHE A 21 10.04 2.56 6.03
N CYS A 22 9.96 3.15 7.23
CA CYS A 22 8.75 3.77 7.74
C CYS A 22 8.23 4.87 6.81
N ARG A 23 9.12 5.75 6.34
CA ARG A 23 8.79 6.83 5.41
C ARG A 23 8.28 6.31 4.08
N VAL A 24 9.03 5.44 3.43
CA VAL A 24 8.77 4.98 2.07
C VAL A 24 7.50 4.14 2.02
N PHE A 25 7.27 3.27 3.01
CA PHE A 25 6.02 2.53 3.11
C PHE A 25 4.83 3.43 3.42
N ARG A 26 4.97 4.40 4.34
CA ARG A 26 3.90 5.36 4.65
C ARG A 26 3.50 6.18 3.43
N GLU A 27 4.50 6.71 2.73
CA GLU A 27 4.30 7.55 1.56
C GLU A 27 3.75 6.76 0.37
N GLY A 28 4.35 5.61 0.08
CA GLY A 28 4.04 4.78 -1.07
C GLY A 28 2.70 4.07 -0.95
N LEU A 29 2.37 3.50 0.21
CA LEU A 29 1.13 2.75 0.41
C LEU A 29 -0.04 3.64 0.79
N PHE A 30 0.07 4.39 1.89
CA PHE A 30 -1.08 5.08 2.46
C PHE A 30 -1.28 6.47 1.86
N ILE A 31 -0.24 7.29 1.83
CA ILE A 31 -0.39 8.68 1.36
C ILE A 31 -0.69 8.72 -0.14
N SER A 32 -0.03 7.88 -0.95
CA SER A 32 -0.24 7.87 -2.40
C SER A 32 -1.66 7.43 -2.79
N ASP A 33 -2.31 6.60 -1.96
CA ASP A 33 -3.65 6.08 -2.20
C ASP A 33 -4.73 6.95 -1.57
N ASP A 34 -4.57 7.34 -0.30
CA ASP A 34 -5.65 7.90 0.49
C ASP A 34 -5.62 9.42 0.66
N LYS A 35 -4.46 10.10 0.48
CA LYS A 35 -4.39 11.55 0.74
C LYS A 35 -5.24 12.34 -0.27
N PRO A 36 -6.31 13.05 0.15
CA PRO A 36 -7.12 13.84 -0.78
C PRO A 36 -6.32 15.04 -1.34
N GLY A 37 -6.63 15.45 -2.57
CA GLY A 37 -6.00 16.61 -3.21
C GLY A 37 -4.55 16.43 -3.66
N LEU A 38 -3.91 15.28 -3.39
CA LEU A 38 -2.56 15.01 -3.87
C LEU A 38 -2.56 14.82 -5.41
N PRO A 39 -1.76 15.59 -6.18
CA PRO A 39 -1.71 15.47 -7.64
C PRO A 39 -1.26 14.08 -8.10
N ALA A 40 -1.74 13.62 -9.26
CA ALA A 40 -1.43 12.28 -9.75
C ALA A 40 0.07 12.04 -9.98
N PHE A 41 0.81 13.05 -10.45
CA PHE A 41 2.26 12.96 -10.60
C PHE A 41 2.97 12.70 -9.27
N GLU A 42 2.62 13.46 -8.23
CA GLU A 42 3.17 13.28 -6.88
C GLU A 42 2.83 11.90 -6.30
N ARG A 43 1.63 11.38 -6.57
CA ARG A 43 1.29 10.00 -6.19
C ARG A 43 2.19 9.00 -6.90
N CYS A 44 2.41 9.15 -8.20
CA CYS A 44 3.29 8.26 -8.96
C CYS A 44 4.72 8.31 -8.45
N LYS A 45 5.25 9.49 -8.13
CA LYS A 45 6.58 9.66 -7.54
C LYS A 45 6.72 8.89 -6.22
N LYS A 46 5.73 8.97 -5.33
CA LYS A 46 5.72 8.22 -4.05
C LYS A 46 5.64 6.71 -4.26
N ARG A 47 4.83 6.24 -5.21
CA ARG A 47 4.76 4.82 -5.57
C ARG A 47 6.07 4.31 -6.17
N HIS A 48 6.69 5.11 -7.03
CA HIS A 48 7.97 4.76 -7.65
C HIS A 48 9.07 4.62 -6.60
N ALA A 49 9.15 5.55 -5.64
CA ALA A 49 10.12 5.46 -4.54
C ALA A 49 9.97 4.16 -3.72
N LEU A 50 8.74 3.69 -3.52
CA LEU A 50 8.49 2.40 -2.86
C LEU A 50 8.95 1.21 -3.72
N ILE A 51 8.67 1.22 -5.02
CA ILE A 51 9.14 0.16 -5.92
C ILE A 51 10.67 0.12 -5.96
N GLU A 52 11.33 1.27 -6.10
CA GLU A 52 12.79 1.35 -6.07
C GLU A 52 13.34 0.79 -4.75
N TRP A 53 12.75 1.16 -3.61
CA TRP A 53 13.16 0.62 -2.31
C TRP A 53 12.97 -0.90 -2.22
N LEU A 54 11.84 -1.42 -2.73
CA LEU A 54 11.56 -2.86 -2.77
C LEU A 54 12.58 -3.61 -3.64
N ASP A 55 13.04 -3.01 -4.72
CA ASP A 55 13.91 -3.65 -5.71
C ASP A 55 15.41 -3.59 -5.32
N ARG A 56 15.81 -2.68 -4.41
CA ARG A 56 17.23 -2.49 -4.00
C ARG A 56 17.97 -3.76 -3.57
N ARG A 57 17.27 -4.74 -2.99
CA ARG A 57 17.88 -6.00 -2.49
C ARG A 57 17.35 -7.24 -3.20
N VAL A 58 16.73 -7.07 -4.37
CA VAL A 58 16.24 -8.18 -5.18
C VAL A 58 17.28 -8.49 -6.24
N ASP A 59 17.82 -9.71 -6.21
CA ASP A 59 18.58 -10.24 -7.33
C ASP A 59 17.59 -10.84 -8.36
N PHE A 60 17.35 -10.08 -9.43
CA PHE A 60 16.47 -10.50 -10.51
C PHE A 60 17.05 -11.63 -11.37
N GLY A 61 18.35 -11.91 -11.29
CA GLY A 61 18.99 -13.04 -12.00
C GLY A 61 18.59 -14.40 -11.42
N VAL A 62 18.11 -14.43 -10.19
CA VAL A 62 17.70 -15.65 -9.47
C VAL A 62 16.24 -15.60 -9.01
N PHE A 63 15.42 -14.74 -9.64
CA PHE A 63 14.02 -14.58 -9.27
C PHE A 63 13.13 -15.69 -9.87
N PRO A 64 12.22 -16.31 -9.10
CA PRO A 64 11.96 -16.09 -7.67
C PRO A 64 13.05 -16.71 -6.76
N PRO A 65 13.44 -16.04 -5.66
CA PRO A 65 14.54 -16.52 -4.82
C PRO A 65 14.21 -17.83 -4.11
N PHE A 66 15.24 -18.66 -3.93
CA PHE A 66 15.16 -19.85 -3.07
C PHE A 66 14.79 -19.44 -1.64
N GLY A 67 13.77 -20.08 -1.07
CA GLY A 67 13.26 -19.77 0.28
C GLY A 67 12.00 -18.89 0.32
N GLY A 68 11.51 -18.42 -0.83
CA GLY A 68 10.17 -17.84 -0.95
C GLY A 68 9.94 -16.51 -0.23
N LYS A 69 11.02 -15.89 0.30
CA LYS A 69 11.00 -14.58 0.95
C LYS A 69 11.97 -13.60 0.28
N ILE A 70 11.58 -12.33 0.28
CA ILE A 70 12.34 -11.18 -0.23
C ILE A 70 12.33 -10.13 0.87
N MET A 71 13.50 -9.75 1.39
CA MET A 71 13.63 -8.78 2.49
C MET A 71 12.72 -9.09 3.70
N GLY A 72 12.52 -10.38 4.01
CA GLY A 72 11.64 -10.83 5.10
C GLY A 72 10.15 -10.93 4.74
N PHE A 73 9.71 -10.33 3.62
CA PHE A 73 8.36 -10.47 3.08
C PHE A 73 8.21 -11.77 2.29
N SER A 74 7.00 -12.33 2.20
CA SER A 74 6.73 -13.41 1.25
C SER A 74 6.88 -12.90 -0.18
N HIS A 75 7.36 -13.75 -1.10
CA HIS A 75 7.49 -13.37 -2.51
C HIS A 75 6.14 -12.95 -3.11
N ILE A 76 5.04 -13.56 -2.65
CA ILE A 76 3.66 -13.23 -3.06
C ILE A 76 3.32 -11.78 -2.67
N LEU A 77 3.65 -11.38 -1.44
CA LEU A 77 3.38 -10.02 -0.97
C LEU A 77 4.23 -9.00 -1.74
N TYR A 78 5.51 -9.31 -1.98
CA TYR A 78 6.37 -8.47 -2.83
C TYR A 78 5.79 -8.28 -4.23
N GLN A 79 5.40 -9.37 -4.91
CA GLN A 79 4.81 -9.31 -6.25
C GLN A 79 3.48 -8.55 -6.26
N GLY A 80 2.63 -8.78 -5.26
CA GLY A 80 1.33 -8.10 -5.15
C GLY A 80 1.48 -6.59 -4.95
N LEU A 81 2.39 -6.17 -4.07
CA LEU A 81 2.70 -4.76 -3.84
C LEU A 81 3.22 -4.10 -5.12
N ARG A 82 4.24 -4.70 -5.74
CA ARG A 82 4.86 -4.19 -6.98
C ARG A 82 3.84 -4.05 -8.11
N THR A 83 3.09 -5.11 -8.40
CA THR A 83 2.09 -5.13 -9.47
C THR A 83 0.97 -4.11 -9.26
N SER A 84 0.48 -3.97 -8.02
CA SER A 84 -0.55 -2.99 -7.68
C SER A 84 -0.09 -1.54 -7.92
N HIS A 85 1.15 -1.23 -7.58
CA HIS A 85 1.71 0.10 -7.76
C HIS A 85 2.02 0.40 -9.23
N GLU A 86 2.59 -0.56 -9.97
CA GLU A 86 2.81 -0.45 -11.41
C GLU A 86 1.49 -0.23 -12.16
N TYR A 87 0.46 -1.02 -11.86
CA TYR A 87 -0.87 -0.86 -12.45
C TYR A 87 -1.44 0.55 -12.22
N LYS A 88 -1.36 1.07 -11.00
CA LYS A 88 -1.83 2.44 -10.68
C LYS A 88 -1.02 3.53 -11.37
N MET A 89 0.28 3.31 -11.60
CA MET A 89 1.10 4.23 -12.39
C MET A 89 0.72 4.19 -13.88
N TYR A 90 0.46 3.01 -14.46
CA TYR A 90 -0.02 2.91 -15.85
C TYR A 90 -1.39 3.57 -16.02
N LEU A 91 -2.30 3.34 -15.07
CA LEU A 91 -3.62 3.96 -15.10
C LEU A 91 -3.56 5.49 -15.05
N SER A 92 -2.61 6.08 -14.32
CA SER A 92 -2.49 7.54 -14.28
C SER A 92 -2.10 8.14 -15.63
N VAL A 93 -1.33 7.40 -16.43
CA VAL A 93 -0.95 7.76 -17.81
C VAL A 93 -2.15 7.62 -18.75
N ILE A 94 -2.90 6.53 -18.65
CA ILE A 94 -4.01 6.22 -19.56
C ILE A 94 -5.24 7.10 -19.27
N ALA A 95 -5.57 7.32 -17.99
CA ALA A 95 -6.76 8.04 -17.55
C ALA A 95 -6.52 9.55 -17.35
N ASN A 96 -5.60 10.16 -18.12
CA ASN A 96 -5.31 11.60 -18.06
C ASN A 96 -5.21 12.17 -16.63
N ALA A 97 -4.30 11.62 -15.80
CA ALA A 97 -3.80 12.18 -14.53
C ALA A 97 -4.80 12.82 -13.52
N GLY A 98 -6.10 12.63 -13.69
CA GLY A 98 -7.11 13.43 -12.98
C GLY A 98 -8.53 12.87 -13.02
N THR A 99 -8.85 11.93 -13.94
CA THR A 99 -10.18 11.29 -13.97
C THR A 99 -10.22 9.95 -13.26
N TYR A 100 -9.10 9.48 -12.70
CA TYR A 100 -9.00 8.19 -12.03
C TYR A 100 -9.17 8.31 -10.51
N CYS A 101 -10.20 7.64 -9.98
CA CYS A 101 -10.39 7.48 -8.55
C CYS A 101 -9.48 6.35 -8.04
N VAL A 102 -8.38 6.72 -7.38
CA VAL A 102 -7.38 5.79 -6.81
C VAL A 102 -7.96 4.85 -5.75
N ARG A 103 -9.08 5.23 -5.13
CA ARG A 103 -9.80 4.42 -4.14
C ARG A 103 -10.72 3.38 -4.78
N ALA A 104 -11.11 3.53 -6.04
CA ALA A 104 -12.00 2.58 -6.72
C ALA A 104 -11.46 1.14 -6.87
N PRO A 105 -10.15 0.89 -7.12
CA PRO A 105 -9.63 -0.48 -7.16
C PRO A 105 -9.34 -1.08 -5.78
N ASN A 106 -9.53 -0.34 -4.67
CA ASN A 106 -9.28 -0.90 -3.35
C ASN A 106 -10.48 -1.78 -2.93
N THR A 107 -10.19 -2.87 -2.22
CA THR A 107 -11.24 -3.77 -1.70
C THR A 107 -11.99 -3.15 -0.52
N LEU A 108 -11.55 -2.00 0.00
CA LEU A 108 -12.13 -1.34 1.17
C LEU A 108 -13.62 -1.06 0.99
N CYS A 109 -14.06 -0.72 -0.24
CA CYS A 109 -15.48 -0.56 -0.53
C CYS A 109 -16.24 -1.89 -0.41
N SER A 110 -15.69 -2.98 -0.94
CA SER A 110 -16.27 -4.33 -0.81
C SER A 110 -16.26 -4.82 0.64
N GLU A 111 -15.17 -4.61 1.37
CA GLU A 111 -15.04 -4.98 2.78
C GLU A 111 -16.02 -4.20 3.67
N SER A 112 -16.18 -2.90 3.42
CA SER A 112 -17.18 -2.06 4.12
C SER A 112 -18.60 -2.55 3.83
N PHE A 113 -18.89 -2.92 2.58
CA PHE A 113 -20.16 -3.51 2.18
C PHE A 113 -20.42 -4.84 2.92
N PHE A 114 -19.46 -5.76 2.96
CA PHE A 114 -19.62 -7.02 3.71
C PHE A 114 -19.69 -6.82 5.23
N GLY A 115 -18.94 -5.85 5.78
CA GLY A 115 -19.02 -5.48 7.20
C GLY A 115 -20.42 -4.97 7.57
N SER A 116 -20.99 -4.08 6.76
CA SER A 116 -22.38 -3.61 6.97
C SER A 116 -23.43 -4.72 6.87
N MET A 117 -23.21 -5.74 6.01
CA MET A 117 -24.07 -6.92 5.98
C MET A 117 -23.90 -7.77 7.24
N GLN A 118 -22.69 -7.94 7.77
CA GLN A 118 -22.46 -8.66 9.02
C GLN A 118 -23.12 -7.95 10.22
N ASP A 119 -23.06 -6.63 10.27
CA ASP A 119 -23.76 -5.82 11.29
C ASP A 119 -25.30 -5.89 11.15
N GLY A 120 -25.80 -6.01 9.92
CA GLY A 120 -27.21 -6.22 9.63
C GLY A 120 -27.74 -7.63 9.99
N TYR A 121 -26.84 -8.61 10.17
CA TYR A 121 -27.13 -9.99 10.54
C TYR A 121 -26.52 -10.35 11.92
N GLY A 122 -26.77 -9.52 12.94
CA GLY A 122 -26.60 -9.96 14.34
C GLY A 122 -27.54 -11.14 14.67
N PRO A 123 -27.17 -12.04 15.60
CA PRO A 123 -27.97 -13.21 15.92
C PRO A 123 -29.28 -12.77 16.60
N LEU A 124 -30.40 -12.91 15.90
CA LEU A 124 -31.76 -12.72 16.44
C LEU A 124 -32.01 -11.34 17.08
N GLY A 125 -32.27 -10.32 16.25
CA GLY A 125 -33.06 -9.16 16.69
C GLY A 125 -34.47 -9.58 17.13
N PRO A 126 -35.13 -8.81 18.02
CA PRO A 126 -36.18 -9.31 18.89
C PRO A 126 -37.39 -9.82 18.10
N ARG A 127 -37.88 -11.01 18.49
CA ARG A 127 -39.23 -11.45 18.16
C ARG A 127 -40.21 -10.52 18.87
N ASN A 128 -40.66 -9.47 18.18
CA ASN A 128 -41.84 -8.74 18.58
C ASN A 128 -43.07 -9.59 18.22
N SER A 129 -43.59 -10.29 19.23
CA SER A 129 -45.00 -10.65 19.35
C SER A 129 -45.74 -9.54 20.08
#